data_AF-A0A937J0K9-F1
#
_entry.id   AF-A0A937J0K9-F1
#
_cell.length_a   1.000
_cell.length_b   1.000
_cell.length_c   1.000
_cell.angle_alpha   90.00
_cell.angle_beta   90.00
_cell.angle_gamma   90.00
#
_symmetry.space_group_name_H-M   'P 1'
#
loop_
_entity.id
_entity.type
_entity.pdbx_description
1 polymer ?
#
loop_
_entity_poly.entity_id
_entity_poly.type
_entity_poly.pdbx_seq_one_letter_code
_entity_poly.pdbx_strand_id
1 'polypeptide(L)'
;MRFAVIPLIISAALHVLGFASVGFAYESVFLIFPAMLYCLLSVFLLRGNNWAAWLTLVCMIGGIAGTSIEFMGPLMAPSLVLIGIIASDAVAAGLLVRGLWLDRVARKIESVEADRKPA
;
A
#
# COMPACT_ATOMS: atom_id res chain seq x y z
N MET A 1 -5.50 -8.66 7.76
CA MET A 1 -5.05 -7.48 6.97
C MET A 1 -4.05 -6.60 7.71
N ARG A 2 -4.05 -6.58 9.05
CA ARG A 2 -3.13 -5.77 9.88
C ARG A 2 -1.64 -5.93 9.54
N PHE A 3 -1.21 -7.09 9.05
CA PHE A 3 0.19 -7.31 8.64
C PHE A 3 0.63 -6.44 7.45
N ALA A 4 -0.29 -6.00 6.59
CA ALA A 4 0.02 -5.09 5.49
C ALA A 4 0.31 -3.65 5.96
N VAL A 5 -0.01 -3.31 7.21
CA VAL A 5 0.24 -1.98 7.78
C VAL A 5 1.74 -1.71 7.94
N ILE A 6 2.51 -2.72 8.32
CA ILE A 6 3.95 -2.59 8.56
C ILE A 6 4.68 -2.10 7.29
N PRO A 7 4.57 -2.76 6.12
CA PRO A 7 5.18 -2.27 4.89
C PRO A 7 4.55 -0.96 4.38
N LEU A 8 3.29 -0.66 4.71
CA LEU A 8 2.67 0.63 4.40
C LEU A 8 3.38 1.80 5.10
N ILE A 9 3.63 1.65 6.40
CA ILE A 9 4.29 2.68 7.21
C ILE A 9 5.76 2.82 6.79
N ILE A 10 6.42 1.72 6.44
CA ILE A 10 7.79 1.74 5.90
C ILE A 10 7.82 2.51 4.57
N SER A 11 6.87 2.27 3.67
CA SER A 11 6.77 3.00 2.40
C SER A 11 6.51 4.49 2.61
N ALA A 12 5.62 4.85 3.54
CA ALA A 12 5.37 6.24 3.91
C ALA A 12 6.64 6.94 4.45
N ALA A 13 7.40 6.26 5.31
CA ALA A 13 8.67 6.78 5.82
C ALA A 13 9.72 6.95 4.71
N LEU A 14 9.78 6.01 3.76
CA LEU A 14 10.67 6.08 2.59
C LEU A 14 10.30 7.23 1.65
N HIS A 15 9.02 7.53 1.47
CA HIS A 15 8.58 8.70 0.72
C HIS A 15 8.99 10.02 1.40
N VAL A 16 8.89 10.11 2.73
CA VAL A 16 9.37 11.28 3.49
C VAL A 16 10.90 11.40 3.42
N LEU A 17 11.63 10.30 3.51
CA LEU A 17 13.09 10.27 3.32
C LEU A 17 13.49 10.65 1.90
N GLY A 18 12.76 10.18 0.89
CA GLY A 18 12.91 10.57 -0.50
C GLY A 18 12.77 12.08 -0.65
N PHE A 19 11.68 12.65 -0.13
CA PHE A 19 11.45 14.10 -0.13
C PHE A 19 12.57 14.89 0.55
N ALA A 20 13.04 14.44 1.72
CA ALA A 20 14.15 15.08 2.43
C ALA A 20 15.47 14.99 1.64
N SER A 21 15.72 13.87 0.95
CA SER A 21 16.96 13.64 0.18
C SER A 21 17.07 14.50 -1.09
N VAL A 22 15.95 14.97 -1.63
CA VAL A 22 15.90 15.89 -2.79
C VAL A 22 15.88 17.36 -2.33
N GLY A 23 16.15 17.62 -1.04
CA GLY A 23 16.34 18.98 -0.52
C GLY A 23 15.07 19.84 -0.49
N PHE A 24 13.89 19.23 -0.30
CA PHE A 24 12.61 19.95 -0.25
C PHE A 24 12.25 20.66 -1.57
N ALA A 25 12.71 20.15 -2.71
CA ALA A 25 12.36 20.73 -4.02
C ALA A 25 10.83 20.73 -4.22
N TYR A 26 10.29 21.82 -4.79
CA TYR A 26 8.85 21.94 -5.07
C TYR A 26 8.31 20.79 -5.95
N GLU A 27 9.13 20.30 -6.88
CA GLU A 27 8.84 19.14 -7.73
C GLU A 27 8.64 17.84 -6.93
N SER A 28 9.25 17.73 -5.74
CA SER A 28 9.22 16.54 -4.89
C SER A 28 8.05 16.50 -3.90
N VAL A 29 7.20 17.54 -3.86
CA VAL A 29 5.97 17.58 -3.04
C VAL A 29 5.03 16.43 -3.37
N PHE A 30 5.10 15.90 -4.61
CA PHE A 30 4.38 14.70 -5.03
C PHE A 30 4.71 13.45 -4.19
N LEU A 31 5.83 13.39 -3.46
CA LEU A 31 6.18 12.29 -2.57
C LEU A 31 5.45 12.36 -1.22
N ILE A 32 5.03 13.56 -0.76
CA ILE A 32 4.32 13.74 0.52
C ILE A 32 2.88 13.24 0.42
N PHE A 33 2.23 13.41 -0.73
CA PHE A 33 0.85 12.99 -0.94
C PHE A 33 0.65 11.48 -0.73
N PRO A 34 1.45 10.58 -1.33
CA PRO A 34 1.46 9.14 -1.03
C PRO A 34 1.69 8.84 0.45
N ALA A 35 2.66 9.51 1.10
CA ALA A 35 2.98 9.27 2.50
C ALA A 35 1.77 9.54 3.43
N MET A 36 1.08 10.67 3.22
CA MET A 36 -0.12 11.01 3.97
C MET A 36 -1.27 10.04 3.69
N LEU A 37 -1.46 9.67 2.42
CA LEU A 37 -2.49 8.73 2.00
C LEU A 37 -2.27 7.34 2.60
N TYR A 38 -1.03 6.84 2.62
CA TYR A 38 -0.67 5.56 3.22
C TYR A 38 -0.87 5.58 4.73
N CYS A 39 -0.49 6.66 5.42
CA CYS A 39 -0.80 6.83 6.85
C CYS A 39 -2.30 6.75 7.13
N LEU A 40 -3.14 7.44 6.34
CA LEU A 40 -4.59 7.40 6.52
C LEU A 40 -5.16 6.00 6.27
N LEU A 41 -4.77 5.36 5.17
CA LEU A 41 -5.19 4.01 4.80
C LEU A 41 -4.78 2.97 5.85
N SER A 42 -3.62 3.14 6.49
CA SER A 42 -3.15 2.26 7.55
C SER A 42 -4.13 2.18 8.74
N VAL A 43 -4.75 3.30 9.12
CA VAL A 43 -5.74 3.38 10.20
C VAL A 43 -7.01 2.60 9.82
N PHE A 44 -7.46 2.76 8.58
CA PHE A 44 -8.64 2.03 8.08
C PHE A 44 -8.37 0.52 7.93
N LEU A 45 -7.16 0.13 7.57
CA LEU A 45 -6.72 -1.27 7.52
C LEU A 45 -6.66 -1.92 8.90
N LEU A 46 -6.24 -1.17 9.94
CA LEU A 46 -6.25 -1.64 11.32
C LEU A 46 -7.66 -1.92 11.85
N ARG A 47 -8.65 -1.13 11.39
CA ARG A 47 -10.08 -1.33 11.64
C ARG A 47 -10.70 -2.48 10.86
N GLY A 48 -9.95 -3.16 9.98
CA GLY A 48 -10.45 -4.30 9.20
C GLY A 48 -11.41 -3.91 8.07
N ASN A 49 -11.35 -2.66 7.60
CA ASN A 49 -12.25 -2.21 6.55
C ASN A 49 -11.82 -2.76 5.17
N ASN A 50 -12.59 -3.71 4.62
CA ASN A 50 -12.29 -4.35 3.34
C ASN A 50 -12.25 -3.36 2.17
N TRP A 51 -13.08 -2.31 2.20
CA TRP A 51 -13.07 -1.28 1.16
C TRP A 51 -11.75 -0.50 1.12
N ALA A 52 -11.22 -0.19 2.31
CA ALA A 52 -9.91 0.45 2.43
C ALA A 52 -8.77 -0.47 1.96
N ALA A 53 -8.89 -1.80 2.13
CA ALA A 53 -7.90 -2.74 1.60
C ALA A 53 -7.83 -2.75 0.07
N TRP A 54 -8.97 -2.69 -0.61
CA TRP A 54 -9.02 -2.53 -2.07
C TRP A 54 -8.46 -1.19 -2.52
N LEU A 55 -8.84 -0.10 -1.84
CA LEU A 55 -8.32 1.24 -2.15
C LEU A 55 -6.80 1.31 -1.98
N THR A 56 -6.28 0.72 -0.89
CA THR A 56 -4.84 0.65 -0.63
C THR A 56 -4.12 -0.15 -1.71
N LEU A 57 -4.70 -1.25 -2.18
CA LEU A 57 -4.11 -2.07 -3.23
C LEU A 57 -4.00 -1.30 -4.55
N VAL A 58 -5.04 -0.54 -4.93
CA VAL A 58 -5.00 0.35 -6.10
C VAL A 58 -3.94 1.43 -5.93
N CYS A 59 -3.83 2.03 -4.74
CA CYS A 59 -2.80 3.01 -4.44
C CYS A 59 -1.39 2.43 -4.54
N MET A 60 -1.14 1.20 -4.07
CA MET A 60 0.17 0.55 -4.18
C MET A 60 0.58 0.30 -5.63
N ILE A 61 -0.36 -0.14 -6.47
CA ILE A 61 -0.09 -0.31 -7.91
C ILE A 61 0.20 1.04 -8.57
N GLY A 62 -0.57 2.07 -8.23
CA GLY A 62 -0.33 3.44 -8.70
C GLY A 62 1.02 3.99 -8.23
N GLY A 63 1.40 3.74 -6.98
CA GLY A 63 2.68 4.11 -6.38
C GLY A 63 3.85 3.46 -7.12
N ILE A 64 3.79 2.15 -7.37
CA ILE A 64 4.80 1.43 -8.17
C ILE A 64 4.90 2.03 -9.58
N ALA A 65 3.77 2.29 -10.25
CA ALA A 65 3.76 2.85 -11.60
C ALA A 65 4.35 4.28 -11.63
N GLY A 66 3.95 5.15 -10.70
CA GLY A 66 4.46 6.52 -10.58
C GLY A 66 5.97 6.54 -10.27
N THR A 67 6.39 5.71 -9.31
CA THR A 67 7.80 5.55 -8.93
C THR A 67 8.64 4.99 -10.10
N SER A 68 8.06 4.11 -10.91
CA SER A 68 8.74 3.56 -12.11
C SER A 68 8.88 4.59 -13.23
N ILE A 69 7.90 5.49 -13.40
CA ILE A 69 8.00 6.61 -14.34
C ILE A 69 9.08 7.60 -13.87
N GLU A 70 9.15 7.87 -12.57
CA GLU A 70 10.20 8.72 -11.98
C GLU A 70 11.59 8.09 -12.16
N PHE A 71 11.72 6.76 -12.06
CA PHE A 71 12.95 6.02 -12.34
C PHE A 71 13.44 6.15 -13.80
N MET A 72 12.52 6.32 -14.76
CA MET A 72 12.83 6.54 -16.18
C MET A 72 12.97 8.03 -16.54
N GLY A 73 12.56 8.92 -15.65
CA GLY A 73 12.61 10.37 -15.83
C GLY A 73 13.90 11.01 -15.32
N PRO A 74 14.06 12.34 -15.49
CA PRO A 74 15.27 13.06 -15.09
C PRO A 74 15.37 13.34 -13.57
N LEU A 75 14.42 12.83 -12.77
CA LEU A 75 14.24 13.21 -11.36
C LEU A 75 15.25 12.47 -10.46
N MET A 76 16.09 13.28 -9.83
CA MET A 76 17.31 12.93 -9.09
C MET A 76 17.06 12.32 -7.69
N ALA A 77 16.09 11.43 -7.54
CA ALA A 77 15.92 10.71 -6.27
C ALA A 77 16.96 9.57 -6.15
N PRO A 78 17.58 9.33 -4.98
CA PRO A 78 18.57 8.27 -4.81
C PRO A 78 17.96 6.91 -5.17
N SER A 79 18.57 6.19 -6.12
CA SER A 79 18.04 4.94 -6.68
C SER A 79 17.68 3.89 -5.60
N LEU A 80 18.44 3.85 -4.51
CA LEU A 80 18.18 2.96 -3.36
C LEU A 80 16.86 3.28 -2.63
N VAL A 81 16.48 4.55 -2.53
CA VAL A 81 15.21 4.95 -1.89
C VAL A 81 14.04 4.54 -2.75
N LEU A 82 14.12 4.74 -4.08
CA LEU A 82 13.11 4.31 -5.04
C LEU A 82 12.90 2.80 -5.04
N ILE A 83 14.00 2.03 -5.06
CA ILE A 83 13.95 0.56 -4.98
C ILE A 83 13.29 0.13 -3.66
N GLY A 84 13.59 0.81 -2.55
CA GLY A 84 12.95 0.58 -1.27
C GLY A 84 11.44 0.81 -1.29
N ILE A 85 10.98 1.88 -1.93
CA ILE A 85 9.55 2.20 -2.09
C ILE A 85 8.85 1.11 -2.89
N ILE A 86 9.38 0.75 -4.06
CA ILE A 86 8.80 -0.30 -4.92
C ILE A 86 8.74 -1.64 -4.19
N ALA A 87 9.82 -2.02 -3.49
CA ALA A 87 9.87 -3.26 -2.73
C ALA A 87 8.84 -3.26 -1.59
N SER A 88 8.73 -2.16 -0.84
CA SER A 88 7.77 -2.04 0.26
C SER A 88 6.33 -2.08 -0.25
N ASP A 89 6.04 -1.39 -1.36
CA ASP A 89 4.72 -1.37 -1.98
C ASP A 89 4.32 -2.75 -2.52
N ALA A 90 5.26 -3.48 -3.12
CA ALA A 90 5.04 -4.85 -3.58
C ALA A 90 4.73 -5.81 -2.42
N VAL A 91 5.45 -5.70 -1.30
CA VAL A 91 5.20 -6.50 -0.09
C VAL A 91 3.83 -6.15 0.52
N ALA A 92 3.49 -4.86 0.60
CA ALA A 92 2.18 -4.41 1.07
C ALA A 92 1.05 -4.96 0.19
N ALA A 93 1.18 -4.84 -1.13
CA ALA A 93 0.20 -5.36 -2.09
C ALA A 93 0.04 -6.89 -1.94
N GLY A 94 1.14 -7.64 -1.85
CA GLY A 94 1.11 -9.09 -1.65
C GLY A 94 0.40 -9.51 -0.38
N LEU A 95 0.66 -8.83 0.74
CA LEU A 95 -0.01 -9.10 2.03
C LEU A 95 -1.50 -8.71 2.00
N LEU A 96 -1.88 -7.65 1.27
CA LEU A 96 -3.27 -7.26 1.08
C LEU A 96 -4.03 -8.27 0.23
N VAL A 97 -3.47 -8.72 -0.90
CA VAL A 97 -4.06 -9.77 -1.74
C VAL A 97 -4.30 -11.03 -0.92
N ARG A 98 -3.29 -11.48 -0.16
CA ARG A 98 -3.42 -12.65 0.73
C ARG A 98 -4.51 -12.45 1.79
N GLY A 99 -4.56 -11.27 2.42
CA GLY A 99 -5.57 -10.93 3.41
C GLY A 99 -6.99 -10.94 2.84
N LEU A 100 -7.20 -10.35 1.66
CA LEU A 100 -8.48 -10.32 0.96
C LEU A 100 -8.90 -11.72 0.47
N TRP A 101 -7.96 -12.55 0.05
CA TRP A 101 -8.22 -13.92 -0.37
C TRP A 101 -8.73 -14.77 0.80
N LEU A 102 -8.04 -14.73 1.96
CA LEU A 102 -8.46 -15.46 3.15
C LEU A 102 -9.84 -15.01 3.65
N ASP A 103 -10.11 -13.71 3.64
CA ASP A 103 -11.40 -13.15 4.02
C ASP A 103 -12.53 -13.61 3.08
N ARG A 104 -12.26 -13.67 1.77
CA ARG A 104 -13.20 -14.22 0.78
C ARG A 104 -13.46 -15.71 0.99
N VAL A 105 -12.43 -16.50 1.29
CA VAL A 105 -12.56 -17.94 1.56
C VAL A 105 -13.40 -18.17 2.82
N ALA A 106 -13.15 -17.40 3.89
CA ALA A 106 -13.92 -17.50 5.13
C ALA A 106 -15.42 -17.23 4.90
N ARG A 107 -15.76 -16.14 4.19
CA ARG A 107 -17.16 -15.85 3.84
C ARG A 107 -17.81 -16.95 3.00
N LYS A 108 -17.05 -17.56 2.09
CA LYS A 108 -17.56 -18.66 1.25
C LYS A 108 -17.90 -19.89 2.10
N ILE A 109 -17.06 -20.22 3.08
CA ILE A 109 -17.30 -21.33 4.01
C ILE A 109 -18.53 -21.04 4.87
N GLU A 110 -18.64 -19.83 5.42
CA GLU A 110 -19.79 -19.42 6.23
C GLU A 110 -21.10 -19.48 5.43
N SER A 111 -21.11 -19.03 4.17
CA SER A 111 -22.31 -19.14 3.31
C SER A 111 -22.72 -20.59 3.02
N VAL A 112 -21.74 -21.49 2.88
CA VAL A 112 -22.02 -22.91 2.62
C VAL A 112 -22.55 -23.59 3.88
N GLU A 113 -22.02 -23.24 5.06
CA GLU A 113 -22.52 -23.76 6.33
C GLU A 113 -23.92 -23.23 6.67
N ALA A 114 -24.21 -21.96 6.35
CA ALA A 114 -25.53 -21.37 6.50
C ALA A 114 -26.59 -22.05 5.61
N ASP A 115 -26.23 -22.42 4.37
CA ASP A 115 -27.10 -23.14 3.44
C ASP A 115 -27.37 -24.59 3.88
N ARG A 116 -26.41 -25.20 4.61
CA ARG A 116 -26.50 -26.58 5.08
C ARG A 116 -27.38 -26.77 6.32
N LYS A 117 -27.70 -25.70 7.05
CA LYS A 117 -28.51 -25.77 8.26
C LYS A 117 -30.00 -25.89 7.87
N PRO A 118 -30.68 -27.03 8.12
CA PRO A 118 -32.11 -27.10 7.85
C PRO A 118 -32.86 -26.15 8.79
N ALA A 119 -33.88 -25.48 8.25
CA ALA A 119 -34.77 -24.56 8.96
C ALA A 119 -35.51 -25.24 10.12
#